data_AF-A0A7D9LWP3-F1
#
_entry.id   AF-A0A7D9LWP3-F1
#
_cell.length_a   1.000
_cell.length_b   1.000
_cell.length_c   1.000
_cell.angle_alpha   90.00
_cell.angle_beta   90.00
_cell.angle_gamma   90.00
#
_symmetry.space_group_name_H-M   'P 1'
#
loop_
_entity.id
_entity.type
_entity.pdbx_description
1 polymer ?
#
loop_
_entity_poly.entity_id
_entity_poly.type
_entity_poly.pdbx_seq_one_letter_code
_entity_poly.pdbx_strand_id
1 'polypeptide(L)'
;MLEDKNIYTHITDKRRNPTSKTELELQDRLLRLKDTGHLTENQYKSLRPSDSYPAAFYGLPKIHKIPLIEKVDHFTVDTNVKIPMRPINSCIGSPNYQVSKHLASVLKHLYEGDHA
;
A
#
# COMPACT_ATOMS: atom_id res chain seq x y z
N MET A 1 -15.42 -9.08 7.46
CA MET A 1 -14.72 -7.90 6.91
C MET A 1 -14.51 -8.02 5.40
N LEU A 2 -13.82 -9.06 4.89
CA LEU A 2 -13.63 -9.25 3.44
C LEU A 2 -14.90 -9.72 2.68
N GLU A 3 -15.89 -10.23 3.41
CA GLU A 3 -17.20 -10.63 2.85
C GLU A 3 -18.20 -9.47 2.76
N ASP A 4 -17.84 -8.30 3.29
CA ASP A 4 -18.71 -7.13 3.28
C ASP A 4 -18.76 -6.51 1.88
N LYS A 5 -19.87 -6.74 1.18
CA LYS A 5 -20.12 -6.25 -0.18
C LYS A 5 -20.44 -4.76 -0.24
N ASN A 6 -20.78 -4.11 0.88
CA ASN A 6 -21.01 -2.66 0.92
C ASN A 6 -19.70 -1.88 0.88
N ILE A 7 -18.62 -2.49 1.39
CA ILE A 7 -17.30 -1.85 1.49
C ILE A 7 -16.35 -2.35 0.39
N TYR A 8 -16.37 -3.65 0.08
CA TYR A 8 -15.43 -4.27 -0.85
C TYR A 8 -16.12 -4.85 -2.06
N THR A 9 -15.64 -4.48 -3.25
CA THR A 9 -16.06 -5.11 -4.51
C THR A 9 -15.13 -6.28 -4.81
N HIS A 10 -15.70 -7.48 -4.95
CA HIS A 10 -14.95 -8.66 -5.37
C HIS A 10 -14.59 -8.54 -6.84
N ILE A 11 -13.30 -8.70 -7.15
CA ILE A 11 -12.82 -8.76 -8.54
C ILE A 11 -13.15 -10.16 -9.07
N THR A 12 -14.21 -10.26 -9.85
CA THR A 12 -14.70 -11.53 -10.41
C THR A 12 -13.95 -11.93 -11.69
N ASP A 13 -13.59 -10.95 -12.52
CA ASP A 13 -12.83 -11.17 -13.74
C ASP A 13 -11.32 -11.07 -13.48
N LYS A 14 -10.67 -12.23 -13.39
CA LYS A 14 -9.22 -12.35 -13.17
C LYS A 14 -8.37 -11.84 -14.34
N ARG A 15 -8.96 -11.66 -15.53
CA ARG A 15 -8.24 -11.14 -16.71
C ARG A 15 -8.18 -9.62 -16.72
N ARG A 16 -9.12 -8.96 -16.04
CA ARG A 16 -9.18 -7.51 -15.98
C ARG A 16 -8.31 -7.01 -14.83
N ASN A 17 -7.22 -6.32 -15.18
CA ASN A 17 -6.46 -5.59 -14.17
C ASN A 17 -7.30 -4.40 -13.66
N PRO A 18 -7.71 -4.39 -12.38
CA PRO A 18 -8.54 -3.33 -11.81
C PRO A 18 -7.82 -1.96 -11.73
N THR A 19 -6.50 -1.92 -11.90
CA THR A 19 -5.73 -0.67 -11.83
C THR A 19 -5.47 -0.03 -13.18
N SER A 20 -5.79 -0.69 -14.30
CA SER A 20 -5.46 -0.20 -15.64
C SER A 20 -5.99 1.20 -15.92
N LYS A 21 -7.23 1.50 -15.49
CA LYS A 21 -7.82 2.84 -15.69
C LYS A 21 -7.02 3.91 -14.94
N THR A 22 -6.79 3.69 -13.65
CA THR A 22 -6.02 4.61 -12.80
C THR A 22 -4.59 4.78 -13.31
N GLU A 23 -3.96 3.70 -13.76
CA GLU A 23 -2.62 3.73 -14.35
C GLU A 23 -2.58 4.61 -15.60
N LEU A 24 -3.51 4.44 -16.54
CA LEU A 24 -3.59 5.24 -17.76
C LEU A 24 -3.85 6.72 -17.47
N GLU A 25 -4.78 7.02 -16.56
CA GLU A 25 -5.06 8.40 -16.13
C GLU A 25 -3.83 9.07 -15.49
N LEU A 26 -3.08 8.32 -14.68
CA LEU A 26 -1.86 8.83 -14.07
C LEU A 26 -0.75 9.04 -15.10
N GLN A 27 -0.59 8.11 -16.04
CA GLN A 27 0.38 8.25 -17.13
C GLN A 27 0.11 9.49 -17.98
N ASP A 28 -1.16 9.74 -18.36
CA ASP A 28 -1.55 10.95 -19.10
C ASP A 28 -1.21 12.24 -18.33
N ARG A 29 -1.51 12.28 -17.03
CA ARG A 29 -1.16 13.43 -16.18
C ARG A 29 0.34 13.65 -16.09
N LEU A 30 1.13 12.59 -15.87
CA LEU A 30 2.59 12.68 -15.78
C LEU A 30 3.21 13.10 -17.11
N LEU A 31 2.65 12.63 -18.23
CA LEU A 31 3.10 13.02 -19.56
C LEU A 31 2.87 14.51 -19.80
N ARG A 32 1.68 15.03 -19.48
CA ARG A 32 1.40 16.48 -19.58
C ARG A 32 2.35 17.30 -18.72
N LEU A 33 2.63 16.88 -17.49
CA LEU A 33 3.59 17.57 -16.61
C LEU A 33 5.02 17.56 -17.17
N LYS A 34 5.41 16.48 -17.84
CA LYS A 34 6.68 16.42 -18.57
C LYS A 34 6.68 17.39 -19.75
N ASP A 35 5.62 17.38 -20.57
CA ASP A 35 5.52 18.21 -21.77
C ASP A 35 5.46 19.71 -21.45
N THR A 36 4.87 20.09 -20.31
CA THR A 36 4.89 21.47 -19.81
C THR A 36 6.18 21.86 -19.08
N GLY A 37 7.17 20.97 -19.01
CA GLY A 37 8.48 21.23 -18.38
C GLY A 37 8.48 21.19 -16.85
N HIS A 38 7.43 20.68 -16.20
CA HIS A 38 7.37 20.53 -14.73
C HIS A 38 8.06 19.25 -14.23
N LEU A 39 8.30 18.28 -15.11
CA LEU A 39 9.06 17.07 -14.81
C LEU A 39 10.22 16.92 -15.77
N THR A 40 11.38 16.56 -15.24
CA THR A 40 12.51 16.09 -16.05
C THR A 40 12.21 14.70 -16.63
N GLU A 41 12.90 14.33 -17.71
CA GLU A 41 12.77 12.99 -18.31
C GLU A 41 13.02 11.85 -17.29
N ASN A 42 14.01 12.04 -16.41
CA ASN A 42 14.36 11.05 -15.40
C ASN A 42 13.28 10.95 -14.31
N GLN A 43 12.71 12.07 -13.88
CA GLN A 43 11.57 12.07 -12.95
C GLN A 43 10.36 11.41 -13.60
N TYR A 44 10.01 11.77 -14.83
CA TYR A 44 8.91 11.13 -15.56
C TYR A 44 9.09 9.61 -15.62
N LYS A 45 10.26 9.11 -16.05
CA LYS A 45 10.55 7.66 -16.10
C LYS A 45 10.44 6.97 -14.75
N SER A 46 10.90 7.64 -13.67
CA SER A 46 10.83 7.07 -12.32
C SER A 46 9.42 7.08 -11.73
N LEU A 47 8.58 8.05 -12.10
CA LEU A 47 7.24 8.23 -11.56
C LEU A 47 6.18 7.47 -12.35
N ARG A 48 6.43 7.25 -13.65
CA ARG A 48 5.50 6.61 -14.57
C ARG A 48 5.23 5.16 -14.11
N PRO A 49 4.00 4.82 -13.71
CA PRO A 49 3.66 3.44 -13.39
C PRO A 49 3.72 2.55 -14.63
N SER A 50 3.99 1.27 -14.42
CA SER A 50 3.97 0.23 -15.45
C SER A 50 3.56 -1.09 -14.81
N ASP A 51 2.59 -1.77 -15.39
CA ASP A 51 2.09 -3.08 -14.93
C ASP A 51 1.72 -3.08 -13.44
N SER A 52 0.92 -2.08 -13.06
CA SER A 52 0.56 -1.89 -11.66
C SER A 52 -0.42 -2.95 -11.19
N TYR A 53 -0.43 -3.20 -9.89
CA TYR A 53 -1.42 -4.08 -9.24
C TYR A 53 -2.09 -3.38 -8.06
N PRO A 54 -3.29 -3.82 -7.63
CA PRO A 54 -3.93 -3.32 -6.42
C PRO A 54 -3.03 -3.41 -5.21
N ALA A 55 -3.20 -2.48 -4.26
CA ALA A 55 -2.52 -2.59 -2.98
C ALA A 55 -2.84 -3.93 -2.30
N ALA A 56 -1.80 -4.56 -1.74
CA ALA A 56 -1.91 -5.85 -1.07
C ALA A 56 -2.34 -5.65 0.38
N PHE A 57 -3.45 -6.28 0.77
CA PHE A 57 -3.93 -6.27 2.15
C PHE A 57 -3.62 -7.61 2.82
N TYR A 58 -2.76 -7.60 3.84
CA TYR A 58 -2.37 -8.80 4.58
C TYR A 58 -2.28 -8.52 6.08
N GLY A 59 -2.32 -9.57 6.89
CA GLY A 59 -2.19 -9.46 8.33
C GLY A 59 -0.83 -9.99 8.81
N LEU A 60 -0.22 -9.31 9.79
CA LEU A 60 0.88 -9.88 10.58
C LEU A 60 0.39 -10.26 11.98
N PRO A 61 0.78 -11.42 12.53
CA PRO A 61 0.36 -11.83 13.87
C PRO A 61 0.98 -10.92 14.94
N LYS A 62 0.16 -10.44 15.89
CA LYS A 62 0.63 -9.73 17.09
C LYS A 62 1.00 -10.73 18.18
N ILE A 63 2.11 -11.45 18.01
CA ILE A 63 2.53 -12.54 18.92
C ILE A 63 2.68 -12.12 20.38
N HIS A 64 3.05 -10.86 20.64
CA HIS A 64 3.22 -10.29 21.99
C HIS A 64 1.91 -9.95 22.70
N LYS A 65 0.76 -10.11 22.03
CA LYS A 65 -0.57 -9.91 22.63
C LYS A 65 -1.27 -11.22 22.98
N ILE A 66 -0.58 -12.35 22.80
CA ILE A 66 -1.09 -13.66 23.19
C ILE A 66 -0.87 -13.82 24.70
N PRO A 67 -1.92 -14.12 25.49
CA PRO A 67 -1.74 -14.44 26.90
C PRO A 67 -0.95 -15.75 27.02
N LEU A 68 0.12 -15.72 27.82
CA LEU A 68 0.86 -16.93 28.15
C LEU A 68 0.03 -17.76 29.11
N ILE A 69 -0.16 -19.04 28.80
CA ILE A 69 -0.68 -19.99 29.77
C ILE A 69 0.53 -20.59 30.46
N GLU A 70 0.67 -20.37 31.77
CA GLU A 70 1.67 -21.06 32.56
C GLU A 70 1.35 -22.56 32.60
N LYS A 71 2.14 -23.38 31.89
CA LYS A 71 2.36 -24.77 32.28
C LYS A 71 3.83 -25.15 32.11
N VAL A 72 4.38 -25.53 33.26
CA VAL A 72 5.54 -26.38 33.56
C VAL A 72 6.26 -26.91 32.32
N ASP A 73 7.47 -26.41 32.13
CA ASP A 73 8.59 -26.92 31.33
C ASP A 73 8.59 -26.69 29.81
N HIS A 74 7.45 -26.44 29.13
CA HIS A 74 7.45 -26.10 27.69
C HIS A 74 6.41 -25.02 27.33
N PHE A 75 6.85 -23.97 26.64
CA PHE A 75 5.98 -22.90 26.15
C PHE A 75 5.04 -23.45 25.05
N THR A 76 3.78 -23.68 25.39
CA THR A 76 2.75 -24.15 24.45
C THR A 76 1.72 -23.05 24.23
N VAL A 77 1.43 -22.73 22.96
CA VAL A 77 0.34 -21.82 22.60
C VAL A 77 -0.94 -22.65 22.53
N ASP A 78 -1.98 -22.29 23.28
CA ASP A 78 -3.31 -22.88 23.12
C ASP A 78 -3.79 -22.63 21.69
N THR A 79 -4.01 -23.70 20.94
CA THR A 79 -4.42 -23.68 19.55
C THR A 79 -5.83 -23.09 19.35
N ASN A 80 -6.59 -22.93 20.43
CA ASN A 80 -7.91 -22.28 20.42
C ASN A 80 -7.84 -20.76 20.61
N VAL A 81 -6.67 -20.20 20.94
CA VAL A 81 -6.51 -18.75 21.12
C VAL A 81 -6.35 -18.09 19.76
N LYS A 82 -7.34 -17.26 19.40
CA LYS A 82 -7.30 -16.44 18.18
C LYS A 82 -6.23 -15.36 18.32
N ILE A 83 -5.12 -15.50 17.60
CA ILE A 83 -4.04 -14.52 17.58
C ILE A 83 -4.53 -13.22 16.92
N PRO A 84 -4.47 -12.06 17.59
CA PRO A 84 -4.83 -10.79 16.97
C PRO A 84 -3.91 -10.47 15.79
N MET A 85 -4.49 -10.14 14.63
CA MET A 85 -3.73 -9.73 13.45
C MET A 85 -3.58 -8.21 13.42
N ARG A 86 -2.40 -7.71 13.02
CA ARG A 86 -2.19 -6.33 12.59
C ARG A 86 -2.46 -6.28 11.08
N PRO A 87 -3.55 -5.65 10.63
CA PRO A 87 -3.76 -5.44 9.21
C PRO A 87 -2.68 -4.50 8.68
N ILE A 88 -2.14 -4.82 7.51
CA ILE A 88 -1.18 -4.03 6.75
C ILE A 88 -1.74 -3.85 5.34
N ASN A 89 -1.74 -2.61 4.88
CA ASN A 89 -2.00 -2.27 3.49
C ASN A 89 -0.67 -1.89 2.84
N SER A 90 -0.15 -2.73 1.95
CA SER A 90 1.05 -2.45 1.18
C SER A 90 0.67 -1.90 -0.19
N CYS A 91 0.99 -0.63 -0.42
CA CYS A 91 0.76 0.02 -1.71
C CYS A 91 1.94 -0.14 -2.67
N ILE A 92 2.97 -0.91 -2.32
CA ILE A 92 4.13 -1.15 -3.22
C ILE A 92 3.60 -1.75 -4.53
N GLY A 93 4.05 -1.21 -5.67
CA GLY A 93 3.61 -1.64 -7.01
C GLY A 93 2.22 -1.18 -7.43
N SER A 94 1.49 -0.46 -6.56
CA SER A 94 0.26 0.22 -6.96
C SER A 94 0.56 1.44 -7.85
N PRO A 95 -0.39 1.87 -8.71
CA PRO A 95 -0.15 2.94 -9.68
C PRO A 95 0.39 4.23 -9.06
N ASN A 96 -0.07 4.57 -7.87
CA ASN A 96 0.25 5.84 -7.22
C ASN A 96 1.52 5.77 -6.36
N TYR A 97 2.13 4.60 -6.17
CA TYR A 97 3.18 4.39 -5.17
C TYR A 97 4.39 5.34 -5.34
N GLN A 98 4.96 5.38 -6.53
CA GLN A 98 6.15 6.19 -6.80
C GLN A 98 5.83 7.69 -6.72
N VAL A 99 4.66 8.10 -7.20
CA VAL A 99 4.19 9.48 -7.12
C VAL A 99 4.00 9.91 -5.68
N SER A 100 3.33 9.11 -4.85
CA SER A 100 3.15 9.39 -3.43
C SER A 100 4.50 9.48 -2.70
N LYS A 101 5.44 8.57 -3.00
CA LYS A 101 6.79 8.59 -2.43
C LYS A 101 7.55 9.86 -2.81
N HIS A 102 7.48 10.27 -4.07
CA HIS A 102 8.11 11.49 -4.54
C HIS A 102 7.49 12.74 -3.91
N LEU A 103 6.15 12.82 -3.87
CA LEU A 103 5.44 13.92 -3.24
C LEU A 103 5.79 14.04 -1.75
N ALA A 104 5.86 12.93 -1.02
CA ALA A 104 6.30 12.93 0.38
C ALA A 104 7.71 13.50 0.54
N SER A 105 8.63 13.20 -0.39
CA SER A 105 9.98 13.78 -0.39
C SER A 105 9.97 15.28 -0.67
N VAL A 106 9.09 15.75 -1.57
CA VAL A 106 8.95 17.18 -1.88
C VAL A 106 8.37 17.93 -0.69
N LEU A 107 7.31 17.41 -0.07
CA LEU A 107 6.64 18.04 1.07
C LEU A 107 7.41 17.93 2.39
N LYS A 108 8.46 17.11 2.43
CA LYS A 108 9.23 16.84 3.66
C LYS A 108 9.71 18.12 4.36
N HIS A 109 10.18 19.11 3.60
CA HIS A 109 10.69 20.37 4.15
C HIS A 109 9.61 21.20 4.85
N LEU A 110 8.33 21.02 4.50
CA LEU A 110 7.22 21.74 5.13
C LEU A 110 6.93 21.23 6.54
N TYR A 111 7.33 19.98 6.83
CA TYR A 111 7.16 19.38 8.14
C TYR A 111 8.34 19.67 9.07
N GLU A 112 9.56 19.75 8.54
CA GLU A 112 10.77 19.97 9.34
C GLU A 112 10.98 21.45 9.73
N GLY A 113 10.33 22.39 9.06
CA GLY A 113 10.43 23.84 9.33
C GLY A 113 9.60 24.38 10.49
N ASP A 114 8.70 23.57 11.07
CA ASP A 114 7.77 23.99 12.15
C ASP A 114 8.27 23.60 13.57
N HIS A 115 9.55 23.23 13.67
CA HIS A 115 10.25 22.87 14.91
C HIS A 115 11.42 23.80 15.25
N ALA A 116 11.46 25.01 14.66
CA ALA A 116 12.44 26.05 14.96
C ALA A 116 11.89 27.10 15.93
#